data_AF-A0A7Y3T0M9-F1
#
_entry.id   AF-A0A7Y3T0M9-F1
#
_cell.length_a   1.000
_cell.length_b   1.000
_cell.length_c   1.000
_cell.angle_alpha   90.00
_cell.angle_beta   90.00
_cell.angle_gamma   90.00
#
_symmetry.space_group_name_H-M   'P 1'
#
loop_
_entity.id
_entity.type
_entity.pdbx_description
1 polymer ?
#
loop_
_entity_poly.entity_id
_entity_poly.type
_entity_poly.pdbx_seq_one_letter_code
_entity_poly.pdbx_strand_id
1 'polypeptide(L)'
;MTMLAVYVLIISVPIIIIISAVCGISITEYEMKPNKLTRLFYCDDEIFIKYWKKRKEKGILMNNLKTIIIFTAWYGIMVLFFFLKDNNSLMYGREHILLLVITTIIFALISSLISWCQEHHRYIKLKEKVKNKNIKTIK
;
A
#
# COMPACT_ATOMS: atom_id res chain seq x y z
N MET A 1 1.61 -8.47 25.74
CA MET A 1 1.33 -7.38 24.77
C MET A 1 1.33 -7.83 23.31
N THR A 2 1.97 -8.96 22.96
CA THR A 2 1.89 -9.56 21.61
C THR A 2 0.45 -9.70 21.11
N MET A 3 -0.46 -10.16 21.96
CA MET A 3 -1.87 -10.35 21.58
C MET A 3 -2.58 -9.07 21.13
N LEU A 4 -2.36 -7.92 21.78
CA LEU A 4 -3.12 -6.69 21.46
C LEU A 4 -2.66 -6.06 20.14
N ALA A 5 -1.34 -6.03 19.89
CA ALA A 5 -0.79 -5.59 18.60
C ALA A 5 -1.19 -6.57 17.46
N VAL A 6 -1.21 -7.87 17.75
CA VAL A 6 -1.71 -8.89 16.84
C VAL A 6 -3.20 -8.69 16.56
N TYR A 7 -4.03 -8.38 17.56
CA TYR A 7 -5.44 -8.06 17.36
C TYR A 7 -5.63 -6.79 16.52
N VAL A 8 -4.84 -5.74 16.75
CA VAL A 8 -4.90 -4.51 15.93
C VAL A 8 -4.55 -4.82 14.46
N LEU A 9 -3.55 -5.66 14.20
CA LEU A 9 -3.22 -6.11 12.84
C LEU A 9 -4.34 -6.96 12.22
N ILE A 10 -4.85 -7.95 12.97
CA ILE A 10 -5.92 -8.84 12.52
C ILE A 10 -7.22 -8.07 12.23
N ILE A 11 -7.51 -7.02 13.00
CA ILE A 11 -8.74 -6.22 12.84
C ILE A 11 -8.55 -5.13 11.78
N SER A 12 -7.38 -4.50 11.67
CA SER A 12 -7.14 -3.42 10.71
C SER A 12 -7.16 -3.86 9.25
N VAL A 13 -6.60 -5.05 8.94
CA VAL A 13 -6.59 -5.59 7.57
C VAL A 13 -8.00 -5.76 6.98
N PRO A 14 -8.95 -6.47 7.63
CA PRO A 14 -10.31 -6.61 7.11
C PRO A 14 -11.05 -5.27 7.06
N ILE A 15 -10.83 -4.36 8.00
CA ILE A 15 -11.42 -3.01 7.94
C ILE A 15 -10.97 -2.27 6.68
N ILE A 16 -9.67 -2.30 6.35
CA ILE A 16 -9.14 -1.65 5.15
C ILE A 16 -9.76 -2.25 3.87
N ILE A 17 -9.92 -3.58 3.83
CA ILE A 17 -10.55 -4.28 2.70
C ILE A 17 -12.01 -3.84 2.54
N ILE A 18 -12.77 -3.79 3.63
CA ILE A 18 -14.17 -3.35 3.63
C ILE A 18 -14.28 -1.90 3.14
N ILE A 19 -13.44 -0.99 3.66
CA ILE A 19 -13.43 0.42 3.24
C ILE A 19 -13.10 0.54 1.75
N SER A 20 -12.13 -0.24 1.25
CA SER A 20 -11.78 -0.26 -0.17
C SER A 20 -12.94 -0.73 -1.05
N ALA A 21 -13.64 -1.80 -0.64
CA ALA A 21 -14.82 -2.30 -1.35
C ALA A 21 -15.96 -1.27 -1.36
N VAL A 22 -16.28 -0.66 -0.22
CA VAL A 22 -17.31 0.37 -0.11
C VAL A 22 -16.98 1.59 -0.96
N CYS A 23 -15.72 2.04 -0.94
CA CYS A 23 -15.25 3.13 -1.81
C CYS A 23 -15.38 2.78 -3.28
N GLY A 24 -15.09 1.52 -3.65
CA GLY A 24 -15.25 1.04 -5.02
C GLY A 24 -16.69 1.08 -5.49
N ILE A 25 -17.61 0.47 -4.74
CA ILE A 25 -19.03 0.45 -5.05
C ILE A 25 -19.58 1.88 -5.16
N SER A 26 -19.23 2.76 -4.22
CA SER A 26 -19.69 4.16 -4.20
C SER A 26 -19.26 4.93 -5.46
N ILE A 27 -18.06 4.66 -5.98
CA ILE A 27 -17.55 5.35 -7.16
C ILE A 27 -18.10 4.73 -8.45
N THR A 28 -18.25 3.40 -8.51
CA THR A 28 -18.70 2.71 -9.72
C THR A 28 -20.20 2.70 -9.92
N GLU A 29 -20.98 2.54 -8.85
CA GLU A 29 -22.43 2.31 -8.92
C GLU A 29 -23.23 3.57 -8.61
N TYR A 30 -22.70 4.45 -7.75
CA TYR A 30 -23.34 5.72 -7.38
C TYR A 30 -22.70 6.96 -8.05
N GLU A 31 -21.78 6.75 -9.00
CA GLU A 31 -21.08 7.80 -9.76
C GLU A 31 -20.43 8.91 -8.88
N MET A 32 -20.07 8.60 -7.63
CA MET A 32 -19.42 9.58 -6.77
C MET A 32 -18.07 10.01 -7.35
N LYS A 33 -17.86 11.33 -7.46
CA LYS A 33 -16.57 11.88 -7.90
C LYS A 33 -15.46 11.50 -6.91
N PRO A 34 -14.35 10.89 -7.36
CA PRO A 34 -13.27 10.47 -6.46
C PRO A 34 -12.49 11.67 -5.91
N ASN A 35 -12.66 11.94 -4.62
CA ASN A 35 -11.91 12.92 -3.84
C ASN A 35 -10.55 12.36 -3.37
N LYS A 36 -9.69 13.22 -2.81
CA LYS A 36 -8.32 12.83 -2.37
C LYS A 36 -8.31 11.63 -1.40
N LEU A 37 -9.29 11.54 -0.51
CA LEU A 37 -9.44 10.47 0.48
C LEU A 37 -9.89 9.15 -0.16
N THR A 38 -10.93 9.17 -0.99
CA THR A 38 -11.43 7.94 -1.63
C THR A 38 -10.42 7.36 -2.63
N ARG A 39 -9.57 8.22 -3.22
CA ARG A 39 -8.43 7.78 -4.06
C ARG A 39 -7.36 6.99 -3.32
N LEU A 40 -7.30 7.07 -1.98
CA LEU A 40 -6.41 6.22 -1.19
C LEU A 40 -6.90 4.78 -1.14
N PHE A 41 -8.22 4.57 -1.25
CA PHE A 41 -8.88 3.28 -1.08
C PHE A 41 -9.40 2.68 -2.39
N TYR A 42 -9.59 3.51 -3.42
CA TYR A 42 -10.06 3.09 -4.74
C TYR A 42 -9.42 3.91 -5.86
N CYS A 43 -8.86 3.23 -6.86
CA CYS A 43 -8.24 3.84 -8.02
C CYS A 43 -8.82 3.21 -9.31
N ASP A 44 -9.66 3.99 -9.99
CA ASP A 44 -10.23 3.66 -11.29
C ASP A 44 -9.13 3.40 -12.34
N ASP A 45 -9.43 2.56 -13.32
CA ASP A 45 -8.50 2.09 -14.35
C ASP A 45 -7.90 3.23 -15.17
N GLU A 46 -8.67 4.26 -15.53
CA GLU A 46 -8.15 5.43 -16.27
C GLU A 46 -7.17 6.25 -15.42
N ILE A 47 -7.53 6.49 -14.16
CA ILE A 47 -6.70 7.21 -13.20
C ILE A 47 -5.42 6.41 -12.92
N PHE A 48 -5.55 5.08 -12.79
CA PHE A 48 -4.45 4.16 -12.60
C PHE A 48 -3.47 4.21 -13.78
N ILE A 49 -3.94 4.17 -15.03
CA ILE A 49 -3.08 4.26 -16.22
C ILE A 49 -2.25 5.56 -16.20
N LYS A 50 -2.89 6.70 -15.91
CA LYS A 50 -2.22 8.01 -15.86
C LYS A 50 -1.23 8.10 -14.70
N TYR A 51 -1.61 7.56 -13.54
CA TYR A 51 -0.76 7.49 -12.35
C TYR A 51 0.46 6.59 -12.58
N TRP A 52 0.24 5.37 -13.09
CA TRP A 52 1.30 4.40 -13.35
C TRP A 52 2.32 4.91 -14.36
N LYS A 53 1.88 5.63 -15.41
CA LYS A 53 2.80 6.26 -16.37
C LYS A 53 3.75 7.24 -15.68
N LYS A 54 3.22 8.14 -14.84
CA LYS A 54 4.03 9.08 -14.03
C LYS A 54 4.92 8.37 -13.01
N ARG A 55 4.45 7.27 -12.43
CA ARG A 55 5.22 6.45 -11.46
C ARG A 55 6.37 5.73 -12.16
N LYS A 56 6.13 5.18 -13.36
CA LYS A 56 7.14 4.54 -14.20
C LYS A 56 8.27 5.51 -14.58
N GLU A 57 7.94 6.76 -14.93
CA GLU A 57 8.93 7.81 -15.23
C GLU A 57 9.86 8.10 -14.04
N LYS A 58 9.34 7.99 -12.81
CA LYS A 58 10.15 8.14 -11.59
C LYS A 58 11.01 6.92 -11.25
N GLY A 59 10.75 5.79 -11.88
CA GLY A 59 11.52 4.55 -11.73
C GLY A 59 11.26 3.77 -10.44
N ILE A 60 11.80 2.55 -10.41
CA ILE A 60 11.67 1.59 -9.31
C ILE A 60 12.36 2.12 -8.04
N LEU A 61 13.47 2.84 -8.17
CA LEU A 61 14.25 3.36 -7.04
C LEU A 61 13.41 4.35 -6.19
N MET A 62 12.76 5.30 -6.84
CA MET A 62 11.88 6.27 -6.16
C MET A 62 10.68 5.57 -5.50
N ASN A 63 10.21 4.48 -6.10
CA ASN A 63 9.16 3.66 -5.50
C ASN A 63 9.63 2.99 -4.20
N ASN A 64 10.80 2.36 -4.24
CA ASN A 64 11.39 1.69 -3.10
C ASN A 64 11.64 2.68 -1.95
N LEU A 65 12.16 3.87 -2.23
CA LEU A 65 12.36 4.92 -1.22
C LEU A 65 11.06 5.32 -0.53
N LYS A 66 9.98 5.54 -1.30
CA LYS A 66 8.68 5.87 -0.71
C LYS A 66 8.14 4.74 0.16
N THR A 67 8.26 3.50 -0.30
CA THR A 67 7.82 2.33 0.47
C THR A 67 8.60 2.22 1.77
N ILE A 68 9.94 2.35 1.73
CA ILE A 68 10.78 2.34 2.94
C ILE A 68 10.33 3.43 3.92
N ILE A 69 10.15 4.67 3.48
CA ILE A 69 9.70 5.78 4.34
C ILE A 69 8.36 5.46 5.02
N ILE A 70 7.39 4.92 4.28
CA ILE A 70 6.07 4.57 4.82
C ILE A 70 6.19 3.46 5.87
N PHE A 71 6.94 2.39 5.57
CA PHE A 71 7.18 1.29 6.51
C PHE A 71 7.92 1.76 7.76
N THR A 72 8.95 2.62 7.60
CA THR A 72 9.68 3.21 8.73
C THR A 72 8.78 4.08 9.60
N ALA A 73 7.92 4.91 9.01
CA ALA A 73 6.97 5.74 9.77
C ALA A 73 5.96 4.89 10.54
N TRP A 74 5.40 3.87 9.89
CA TRP A 74 4.48 2.92 10.54
C TRP A 74 5.15 2.18 11.70
N TYR A 75 6.40 1.77 11.49
CA TYR A 75 7.18 1.10 12.53
C TYR A 75 7.51 2.04 13.69
N GLY A 76 7.85 3.30 13.43
CA GLY A 76 8.06 4.31 14.47
C GLY A 76 6.83 4.50 15.36
N ILE A 77 5.63 4.49 14.78
CA ILE A 77 4.37 4.53 15.53
C ILE A 77 4.24 3.28 16.42
N MET A 78 4.51 2.09 15.89
CA MET A 78 4.49 0.85 16.68
C MET A 78 5.45 0.91 17.87
N VAL A 79 6.69 1.37 17.65
CA VAL A 79 7.70 1.53 18.71
C VAL A 79 7.25 2.51 19.78
N LEU A 80 6.64 3.64 19.40
CA LEU A 80 6.06 4.59 20.36
C LEU A 80 4.97 3.95 21.23
N PHE A 81 4.10 3.12 20.65
CA PHE A 81 3.10 2.36 21.41
C PHE A 81 3.72 1.37 22.40
N PHE A 82 4.89 0.81 22.09
CA PHE A 82 5.63 -0.04 23.04
C PHE A 82 6.20 0.78 24.21
N PHE A 83 6.79 1.95 23.94
CA PHE A 83 7.36 2.82 24.98
C PHE A 83 6.30 3.44 25.91
N LEU A 84 5.11 3.76 25.39
CA LEU A 84 4.06 4.41 26.18
C LEU A 84 3.41 3.51 27.24
N LYS A 85 3.56 2.18 27.15
CA LYS A 85 2.84 1.23 28.00
C LYS A 85 3.68 0.61 29.12
N ASP A 86 5.00 0.73 29.07
CA ASP A 86 5.86 -0.03 29.97
C ASP A 86 7.15 0.75 30.28
N ASN A 87 7.26 1.28 31.50
CA ASN A 87 8.46 1.96 31.99
C ASN A 87 9.69 1.02 32.04
N ASN A 88 9.50 -0.30 31.84
CA ASN A 88 10.56 -1.31 31.82
C ASN A 88 10.75 -2.01 30.45
N SER A 89 10.14 -1.55 29.34
CA SER A 89 10.21 -2.24 28.03
C SER A 89 11.56 -2.19 27.30
N LEU A 90 12.65 -1.87 27.99
CA LEU A 90 14.01 -2.20 27.53
C LEU A 90 14.29 -3.73 27.58
N MET A 91 13.28 -4.57 27.83
CA MET A 91 13.37 -6.05 27.79
C MET A 91 13.86 -6.62 26.45
N TYR A 92 13.78 -5.87 25.35
CA TYR A 92 14.49 -6.19 24.12
C TYR A 92 15.74 -5.32 24.06
N GLY A 93 16.90 -5.89 24.40
CA GLY A 93 18.19 -5.19 24.34
C GLY A 93 18.44 -4.52 22.99
N ARG A 94 19.33 -3.51 22.97
CA ARG A 94 19.67 -2.71 21.76
C ARG A 94 19.92 -3.56 20.50
N GLU A 95 20.40 -4.79 20.67
CA GLU A 95 20.68 -5.76 19.60
C GLU A 95 19.42 -6.19 18.84
N HIS A 96 18.28 -6.34 19.53
CA HIS A 96 17.01 -6.71 18.89
C HIS A 96 16.40 -5.57 18.09
N ILE A 97 16.65 -4.32 18.48
CA ILE A 97 16.19 -3.14 17.74
C ILE A 97 16.88 -3.09 16.37
N LEU A 98 18.20 -3.30 16.32
CA LEU A 98 18.95 -3.34 15.06
C LEU A 98 18.49 -4.46 14.15
N LEU A 99 18.37 -5.70 14.66
CA LEU A 99 17.89 -6.84 13.91
C LEU A 99 16.52 -6.55 13.28
N LEU A 100 15.64 -5.94 14.06
CA LEU A 100 14.28 -5.67 13.66
C LEU A 100 14.17 -4.50 12.65
N VAL A 101 15.04 -3.50 12.72
CA VAL A 101 15.14 -2.45 11.70
C VAL A 101 15.59 -3.06 10.38
N ILE A 102 16.59 -3.95 10.41
CA ILE A 102 17.10 -4.64 9.23
C ILE A 102 16.00 -5.49 8.58
N THR A 103 15.27 -6.30 9.36
CA THR A 103 14.17 -7.12 8.82
C THR A 103 13.06 -6.28 8.23
N THR A 104 12.75 -5.12 8.83
CA THR A 104 11.75 -4.18 8.31
C THR A 104 12.17 -3.60 6.95
N ILE A 105 13.44 -3.23 6.79
CA ILE A 105 13.97 -2.71 5.51
C ILE A 105 13.90 -3.80 4.44
N ILE A 106 14.33 -5.03 4.75
CA ILE A 106 14.27 -6.17 3.82
C ILE A 106 12.82 -6.42 3.39
N PHE A 107 11.89 -6.44 4.34
CA PHE A 107 10.48 -6.67 4.06
C PHE A 107 9.86 -5.56 3.21
N ALA A 108 10.22 -4.29 3.47
CA ALA A 108 9.78 -3.15 2.68
C ALA A 108 10.30 -3.22 1.23
N LEU A 109 11.54 -3.65 1.03
CA LEU A 109 12.11 -3.86 -0.31
C LEU A 109 11.38 -4.96 -1.09
N ILE A 110 11.18 -6.13 -0.46
CA ILE A 110 10.45 -7.25 -1.07
C ILE A 110 9.02 -6.81 -1.42
N SER A 111 8.32 -6.19 -0.49
CA SER A 111 6.94 -5.70 -0.69
C SER A 111 6.86 -4.68 -1.81
N SER A 112 7.84 -3.78 -1.91
CA SER A 112 7.91 -2.77 -2.98
C SER A 112 8.10 -3.40 -4.36
N LEU A 113 8.93 -4.44 -4.45
CA LEU A 113 9.16 -5.18 -5.70
C LEU A 113 7.91 -5.95 -6.13
N ILE A 114 7.27 -6.66 -5.19
CA ILE A 114 6.02 -7.39 -5.46
C ILE A 114 4.94 -6.42 -5.95
N SER A 115 4.75 -5.31 -5.23
CA SER A 115 3.80 -4.25 -5.61
C SER A 115 4.09 -3.70 -7.00
N TRP A 116 5.36 -3.43 -7.33
CA TRP A 116 5.75 -2.96 -8.65
C TRP A 116 5.40 -3.97 -9.75
N CYS A 117 5.72 -5.25 -9.56
CA CYS A 117 5.40 -6.30 -10.52
C CYS A 117 3.88 -6.46 -10.73
N GLN A 118 3.11 -6.47 -9.64
CA GLN A 118 1.65 -6.59 -9.70
C GLN A 118 1.00 -5.41 -10.44
N GLU A 119 1.41 -4.18 -10.10
CA GLU A 119 0.89 -2.99 -10.77
C GLU A 119 1.32 -2.91 -12.24
N HIS A 120 2.55 -3.36 -12.56
CA HIS A 120 3.02 -3.45 -13.94
C HIS A 120 2.17 -4.41 -14.77
N HIS A 121 1.88 -5.59 -14.22
CA HIS A 121 1.02 -6.58 -14.85
C HIS A 121 -0.40 -6.05 -15.07
N ARG A 122 -0.99 -5.40 -14.05
CA ARG A 122 -2.30 -4.74 -14.18
C ARG A 122 -2.28 -3.70 -15.30
N TYR A 123 -1.23 -2.89 -15.40
CA TYR A 123 -1.10 -1.88 -16.44
C TYR A 123 -1.08 -2.47 -17.86
N ILE A 124 -0.31 -3.55 -18.08
CA ILE A 124 -0.28 -4.24 -19.39
C ILE A 124 -1.68 -4.70 -19.77
N LYS A 125 -2.36 -5.40 -18.86
CA LYS A 125 -3.70 -5.95 -19.07
C LYS A 125 -4.74 -4.86 -19.39
N LEU A 126 -4.69 -3.73 -18.68
CA LEU A 126 -5.59 -2.60 -18.93
C LEU A 126 -5.33 -1.94 -20.28
N LYS A 127 -4.05 -1.79 -20.67
CA LYS A 127 -3.68 -1.22 -21.97
C LYS A 127 -4.17 -2.07 -23.14
N GLU A 128 -4.07 -3.40 -23.03
CA GLU A 128 -4.61 -4.33 -24.02
C GLU A 128 -6.14 -4.24 -24.12
N LYS A 129 -6.83 -4.15 -22.98
CA LYS A 129 -8.30 -3.98 -22.94
C LYS A 129 -8.75 -2.70 -23.65
N VAL A 130 -8.08 -1.57 -23.42
CA VAL A 130 -8.38 -0.29 -24.09
C VAL A 130 -8.13 -0.39 -25.60
N LYS A 131 -7.00 -0.99 -26.02
CA LYS A 131 -6.68 -1.20 -27.43
C LYS A 131 -7.76 -2.03 -28.15
N ASN A 132 -8.19 -3.13 -27.53
CA ASN A 132 -9.23 -4.00 -28.10
C ASN A 132 -10.61 -3.34 -28.16
N LYS A 133 -10.94 -2.47 -27.18
CA LYS A 133 -12.18 -1.68 -27.20
C LYS A 133 -12.21 -0.72 -28.40
N ASN A 134 -11.10 -0.01 -28.65
CA ASN A 134 -10.99 0.92 -29.78
C ASN A 134 -11.06 0.23 -31.14
N ILE A 135 -10.50 -0.98 -31.28
CA ILE A 135 -10.57 -1.76 -32.52
C ILE A 135 -12.01 -2.20 -32.82
N LYS A 136 -12.79 -2.55 -31.79
CA LYS A 136 -14.19 -2.94 -31.96
C LYS A 136 -15.13 -1.78 -32.31
N THR A 137 -14.80 -0.54 -31.93
CA THR A 137 -15.60 0.65 -32.27
C THR A 137 -15.32 1.21 -33.67
N ILE A 138 -14.25 0.74 -34.33
CA ILE A 138 -13.86 1.17 -35.68
C ILE A 138 -14.34 0.17 -36.75
N LYS A 139 -14.77 -1.04 -36.34
CA LYS A 139 -15.43 -2.02 -37.20
C LYS A 139 -16.94 -1.87 -37.11
#